data_AF-A0A1Q7KA05-F1
#
_entry.id   AF-A0A1Q7KA05-F1
#
_cell.length_a   1.000
_cell.length_b   1.000
_cell.length_c   1.000
_cell.angle_alpha   90.00
_cell.angle_beta   90.00
_cell.angle_gamma   90.00
#
_symmetry.space_group_name_H-M   'P 1'
#
loop_
_entity.id
_entity.type
_entity.pdbx_description
1 polymer ?
#
loop_
_entity_poly.entity_id
_entity_poly.type
_entity_poly.pdbx_seq_one_letter_code
_entity_poly.pdbx_strand_id
1 'polypeptide(L)'
;MFVVKRLGRNGMWSAVSLIDQNGSFRGEAKFETREEAAEYMGDYLKRMKSRQRVSPEGYGEVKVFDESKRDEAKEEKKPFGKGKKAAR
;
A
#
# COMPACT_ATOMS: atom_id res chain seq x y z
N MET A 1 5.40 7.28 -8.56
CA MET A 1 3.99 6.94 -8.26
C MET A 1 3.85 6.71 -6.77
N PHE A 2 2.83 7.30 -6.16
CA PHE A 2 2.54 7.21 -4.73
C PHE A 2 1.32 6.34 -4.48
N VAL A 3 1.39 5.44 -3.51
CA VAL A 3 0.30 4.54 -3.14
C VAL A 3 -0.06 4.69 -1.68
N VAL A 4 -1.35 4.84 -1.42
CA VAL A 4 -1.87 4.82 -0.05
C VAL A 4 -2.05 3.36 0.39
N LYS A 5 -1.40 2.97 1.48
CA LYS A 5 -1.51 1.62 2.05
C LYS A 5 -1.95 1.70 3.50
N ARG A 6 -2.70 0.69 3.92
CA ARG A 6 -3.09 0.47 5.32
C ARG A 6 -2.38 -0.77 5.87
N LEU A 7 -2.04 -0.72 7.14
CA LEU A 7 -1.52 -1.86 7.89
C LEU A 7 -2.69 -2.74 8.33
N GLY A 8 -2.69 -3.99 7.88
CA GLY A 8 -3.64 -4.99 8.34
C GLY A 8 -3.30 -5.51 9.73
N ARG A 9 -4.25 -6.20 10.37
CA ARG A 9 -4.05 -6.89 11.66
C ARG A 9 -2.93 -7.95 11.62
N ASN A 10 -2.63 -8.45 10.42
CA ASN A 10 -1.54 -9.38 10.15
C ASN A 10 -0.15 -8.71 10.04
N GLY A 11 -0.05 -7.39 10.26
CA GLY A 11 1.21 -6.65 10.13
C GLY A 11 1.64 -6.41 8.68
N MET A 12 0.77 -6.68 7.71
CA MET A 12 1.07 -6.52 6.29
C MET A 12 0.46 -5.23 5.73
N TRP A 13 1.23 -4.49 4.92
CA TRP A 13 0.79 -3.29 4.24
C TRP A 13 0.03 -3.64 2.96
N SER A 14 -1.25 -3.31 2.90
CA SER A 14 -2.11 -3.51 1.73
C SER A 14 -2.53 -2.18 1.13
N ALA A 15 -2.50 -2.07 -0.20
CA ALA A 15 -3.02 -0.90 -0.89
C ALA A 15 -4.50 -0.69 -0.55
N VAL A 16 -4.87 0.56 -0.27
CA VAL A 16 -6.27 0.90 -0.06
C VAL A 16 -6.96 1.06 -1.39
N SER A 17 -8.25 0.74 -1.42
CA SER A 17 -9.09 0.94 -2.59
C SER A 17 -9.29 2.43 -2.88
N LEU A 18 -9.16 2.81 -4.15
CA LEU A 18 -9.59 4.09 -4.69
C LEU A 18 -11.12 4.07 -4.81
N ILE A 19 -11.79 4.95 -4.07
CA ILE A 19 -13.24 5.08 -4.04
C ILE A 19 -13.56 6.48 -4.50
N ASP A 20 -14.26 6.58 -5.62
CA ASP A 20 -14.73 7.84 -6.19
C ASP A 20 -15.71 8.57 -5.25
N GLN A 21 -16.04 9.83 -5.54
CA GLN A 21 -17.07 10.57 -4.81
C GLN A 21 -18.43 9.84 -4.85
N ASN A 22 -18.70 9.12 -5.95
CA ASN A 22 -19.90 8.30 -6.12
C ASN A 22 -19.88 6.96 -5.37
N GLY A 23 -18.86 6.70 -4.54
CA GLY A 23 -18.72 5.42 -3.84
C GLY A 23 -18.30 4.26 -4.74
N SER A 24 -18.01 4.52 -6.02
CA SER A 24 -17.60 3.51 -6.98
C SER A 24 -16.12 3.14 -6.79
N PHE A 25 -15.84 1.84 -6.78
CA PHE A 25 -14.48 1.31 -6.75
C PHE A 25 -13.79 1.57 -8.09
N ARG A 26 -12.64 2.26 -8.05
CA ARG A 26 -11.83 2.59 -9.24
C ARG A 26 -10.50 1.82 -9.30
N GLY A 27 -10.17 1.01 -8.29
CA GLY A 27 -8.92 0.27 -8.24
C GLY A 27 -8.11 0.53 -6.98
N GLU A 28 -6.79 0.49 -7.10
CA GLU A 28 -5.86 0.83 -6.03
C GLU A 28 -5.67 2.35 -5.97
N ALA A 29 -5.52 2.91 -4.76
CA ALA A 29 -5.27 4.34 -4.54
C ALA A 29 -3.82 4.70 -4.90
N LYS A 30 -3.56 4.82 -6.20
CA LYS A 30 -2.28 5.24 -6.78
C LYS A 30 -2.41 6.63 -7.38
N PHE A 31 -1.44 7.48 -7.10
CA PHE A 31 -1.41 8.88 -7.53
C PHE A 31 -0.04 9.22 -8.11
N GLU A 32 0.01 10.23 -8.97
CA GLU A 32 1.26 10.70 -9.56
C GLU A 32 2.05 11.52 -8.55
N THR A 33 1.35 12.31 -7.73
CA THR A 33 1.95 13.20 -6.74
C THR A 33 1.73 12.74 -5.31
N ARG A 34 2.64 13.16 -4.41
CA ARG A 34 2.52 12.92 -2.97
C ARG A 34 1.34 13.67 -2.37
N GLU A 35 1.08 14.87 -2.89
CA GLU A 35 0.01 15.75 -2.44
C GLU A 35 -1.35 15.11 -2.66
N GLU A 36 -1.64 14.61 -3.87
CA GLU A 36 -2.89 13.91 -4.16
C GLU A 36 -3.08 12.66 -3.28
N ALA A 37 -2.01 11.89 -3.07
CA ALA A 37 -2.07 10.73 -2.19
C ALA A 37 -2.34 11.10 -0.72
N ALA A 38 -1.78 12.21 -0.25
CA ALA A 38 -2.00 12.72 1.11
C ALA A 38 -3.43 13.27 1.27
N GLU A 39 -3.93 13.99 0.28
CA GLU A 39 -5.31 14.47 0.25
C GLU A 39 -6.31 13.31 0.26
N TYR A 40 -6.09 12.31 -0.60
CA TYR A 40 -6.92 11.11 -0.64
C TYR A 40 -6.85 10.31 0.67
N MET A 41 -5.67 10.20 1.27
CA MET A 41 -5.50 9.57 2.59
C MET A 41 -6.33 10.31 3.65
N GLY A 42 -6.36 11.63 3.63
CA GLY A 42 -7.20 12.44 4.51
C GLY A 42 -8.69 12.15 4.33
N ASP A 43 -9.18 12.10 3.09
CA ASP A 43 -10.58 11.77 2.80
C ASP A 43 -10.93 10.33 3.19
N TYR A 44 -10.04 9.39 2.91
CA TYR A 44 -10.15 7.99 3.30
C TYR A 44 -10.30 7.83 4.82
N LEU A 45 -9.46 8.51 5.60
CA LEU A 45 -9.53 8.51 7.05
C LEU A 45 -10.84 9.15 7.55
N LYS A 46 -11.31 10.24 6.94
CA LYS A 46 -12.61 10.85 7.26
C LYS A 46 -13.77 9.89 6.99
N ARG A 47 -13.78 9.22 5.83
CA ARG A 47 -14.79 8.20 5.47
C ARG A 47 -14.79 7.03 6.45
N MET A 48 -13.61 6.56 6.85
CA MET A 48 -13.48 5.53 7.88
C MET A 48 -13.98 5.99 9.25
N LYS A 49 -13.69 7.23 9.63
CA LYS A 49 -14.16 7.84 10.88
C LYS A 49 -15.68 8.00 10.90
N SER A 50 -16.31 8.36 9.78
CA SER A 50 -17.78 8.34 9.67
C SER A 50 -18.36 6.93 9.74
N ARG A 51 -17.61 5.92 9.29
CA ARG A 51 -17.99 4.50 9.42
C ARG A 51 -17.72 3.91 10.82
N GLN A 52 -17.06 4.65 11.73
CA GLN A 52 -16.68 4.20 13.09
C GLN A 52 -17.85 3.97 14.05
N ARG A 53 -19.11 4.27 13.69
CA ARG A 53 -20.25 3.83 14.53
C ARG A 53 -20.34 2.30 14.67
N VAL A 54 -19.54 1.52 13.94
CA VAL A 54 -19.67 0.04 13.86
C VAL A 54 -18.44 -0.74 14.38
N SER A 55 -17.25 -0.16 14.60
CA SER A 55 -16.15 -0.88 15.31
C SER A 55 -14.96 0.01 15.73
N PRO A 56 -14.55 0.00 17.01
CA PRO A 56 -13.42 0.78 17.54
C PRO A 56 -12.01 0.17 17.33
N GLU A 57 -11.87 -1.10 16.92
CA GLU A 57 -10.58 -1.85 16.95
C GLU A 57 -9.92 -2.12 15.58
N GLY A 58 -10.15 -1.27 14.57
CA GLY A 58 -10.05 -1.73 13.18
C GLY A 58 -8.94 -1.18 12.29
N TYR A 59 -8.36 0.00 12.58
CA TYR A 59 -7.56 0.69 11.59
C TYR A 59 -6.10 0.67 12.00
N GLY A 60 -5.34 -0.29 11.45
CA GLY A 60 -3.89 -0.21 11.51
C GLY A 60 -3.39 1.06 10.78
N GLU A 61 -2.14 1.41 11.04
CA GLU A 61 -1.50 2.61 10.49
C GLU A 61 -1.73 2.75 8.97
N VAL A 62 -2.08 3.96 8.50
CA VAL A 62 -2.21 4.26 7.07
C VAL A 62 -1.06 5.17 6.67
N LYS A 63 -0.40 4.88 5.55
CA LYS A 63 0.76 5.63 5.06
C LYS A 63 0.76 5.74 3.54
N VAL A 64 1.37 6.83 3.06
CA VAL A 64 1.71 7.01 1.65
C VAL A 64 3.08 6.38 1.39
N PHE A 65 3.15 5.48 0.44
CA PHE A 65 4.38 4.84 -0.03
C PHE A 65 4.73 5.40 -1.40
N ASP A 66 6.00 5.75 -1.59
CA ASP A 66 6.52 6.05 -2.91
C ASP A 66 6.95 4.73 -3.59
N GLU A 67 6.24 4.33 -4.64
CA GLU A 67 6.61 3.15 -5.44
C GLU A 67 7.85 3.43 -6.30
N SER A 68 8.13 4.69 -6.65
CA SER A 68 9.30 5.04 -7.45
C SER A 68 10.62 4.75 -6.73
N LYS A 69 10.68 4.89 -5.41
CA LYS A 69 11.83 4.49 -4.58
C LYS A 69 11.92 2.99 -4.28
N ARG A 70 10.93 2.19 -4.67
CA ARG A 70 10.87 0.76 -4.33
C ARG A 70 11.62 -0.13 -5.31
N ASP A 71 11.92 0.36 -6.51
CA ASP A 71 12.76 -0.33 -7.50
C ASP A 71 14.24 -0.37 -7.06
N GLU A 72 14.74 0.62 -6.32
CA GLU A 72 16.13 0.61 -5.82
C GLU A 72 16.38 -0.43 -4.70
N ALA A 73 15.34 -0.91 -4.02
CA ALA A 73 15.50 -1.86 -2.91
C ALA A 73 15.44 -3.34 -3.34
N LYS A 74 15.21 -3.64 -4.63
CA LYS A 74 15.10 -5.02 -5.15
C LYS A 74 16.20 -5.44 -6.13
N GLU A 75 17.18 -4.59 -6.44
CA GLU A 75 18.32 -4.95 -7.29
C GLU A 75 19.63 -5.16 -6.51
N GLU A 76 19.58 -5.69 -5.29
CA GLU A 76 20.80 -6.27 -4.69
C GLU A 76 20.52 -7.55 -3.91
N LYS A 77 19.92 -8.57 -4.56
CA LYS A 77 20.22 -9.99 -4.28
C LYS A 77 19.98 -10.84 -5.55
N LYS A 78 20.78 -10.62 -6.59
CA LYS A 78 20.98 -11.66 -7.63
C LYS A 78 21.84 -12.81 -7.06
N PRO A 79 21.67 -14.02 -7.62
CA PRO A 79 21.68 -15.26 -6.86
C PRO A 79 23.10 -15.74 -6.59
N PHE A 80 23.34 -16.31 -5.41
CA PHE A 80 24.56 -17.10 -5.17
C PHE A 80 24.46 -18.39 -5.99
N GLY A 81 24.91 -18.34 -7.24
CA GLY A 81 25.25 -19.52 -8.00
C GLY A 81 26.49 -20.16 -7.36
N LYS A 82 26.39 -21.44 -6.99
CA LYS A 82 27.49 -22.41 -7.05
C LYS A 82 26.97 -23.79 -6.65
N GLY A 83 27.08 -24.74 -7.58
CA GLY A 83 26.88 -26.15 -7.27
C GLY A 83 26.45 -27.02 -8.44
N LYS A 84 27.21 -27.01 -9.55
CA LYS A 84 27.28 -28.20 -10.41
C LYS A 84 27.69 -29.37 -9.49
N LYS A 85 26.79 -30.31 -9.22
CA LYS A 85 27.22 -31.66 -8.80
C LYS A 85 27.28 -32.52 -10.03
N ALA A 86 28.52 -32.76 -10.45
CA ALA A 86 28.89 -33.73 -11.44
C ALA A 86 28.55 -35.15 -10.98
N ALA A 87 28.13 -35.94 -11.96
CA ALA A 87 28.29 -37.38 -12.14
C ALA A 87 28.82 -38.21 -10.95
N ARG A 88 28.03 -39.24 -10.60
CA ARG A 88 28.54 -40.60 -10.47
C ARG A 88 27.42 -41.61 -10.69
#